data_AF-A0A3D5V546-F1
#
_entry.id   AF-A0A3D5V546-F1
#
_cell.length_a   1.000
_cell.length_b   1.000
_cell.length_c   1.000
_cell.angle_alpha   90.00
_cell.angle_beta   90.00
_cell.angle_gamma   90.00
#
_symmetry.space_group_name_H-M   'P 1'
#
loop_
_entity.id
_entity.type
_entity.pdbx_description
1 polymer ?
#
loop_
_entity_poly.entity_id
_entity_poly.type
_entity_poly.pdbx_seq_one_letter_code
_entity_poly.pdbx_strand_id
1 'polypeptide(L)' 'LTIPPASQAQKSNTLAGGDVDMLARLIHAEAQAEPYTGKVAVGAVVLNRTRAPGFPNSVAGVIYQPLAFESV' A
#
# COMPACT_ATOMS: atom_id res chain seq x y z
N LEU A 1 14.09 -22.24 -27.10
CA LEU A 1 14.07 -21.51 -25.81
C LEU A 1 12.81 -20.65 -25.81
N THR A 2 11.73 -21.11 -25.20
CA THR A 2 10.47 -20.35 -25.13
C THR A 2 10.48 -19.53 -23.83
N ILE A 3 10.37 -18.21 -23.95
CA ILE A 3 10.27 -17.30 -22.82
C ILE A 3 8.76 -17.21 -22.50
N PRO A 4 8.31 -17.56 -21.28
CA PRO A 4 6.91 -17.36 -20.93
C PRO A 4 6.60 -15.86 -20.93
N PRO A 5 5.48 -15.41 -21.52
CA PRO A 5 5.07 -14.02 -21.38
C PRO A 5 4.71 -13.80 -19.91
N ALA A 6 5.44 -12.92 -19.22
CA ALA A 6 5.06 -12.45 -17.90
C ALA A 6 3.73 -11.70 -18.05
N SER A 7 2.62 -12.40 -17.85
CA SER A 7 1.27 -11.82 -17.79
C SER A 7 1.13 -11.12 -16.43
N GLN A 8 1.82 -10.01 -16.27
CA GLN A 8 1.57 -9.04 -15.20
C GLN A 8 0.34 -8.25 -15.65
N ALA A 9 -0.85 -8.84 -15.47
CA ALA A 9 -2.10 -8.13 -15.65
C ALA A 9 -2.03 -6.86 -14.79
N GLN A 10 -1.88 -5.71 -15.43
CA GLN A 10 -1.95 -4.41 -14.78
C GLN A 10 -3.34 -4.27 -14.17
N LYS A 11 -3.52 -4.74 -12.94
CA LYS A 11 -4.74 -4.53 -12.16
C LYS A 11 -4.83 -3.04 -11.91
N SER A 12 -5.78 -2.41 -12.58
CA SER A 12 -6.21 -1.04 -12.30
C SER A 12 -6.59 -0.96 -10.83
N ASN A 13 -5.67 -0.43 -10.01
CA ASN A 13 -5.86 -0.31 -8.57
C ASN A 13 -6.75 0.90 -8.29
N THR A 14 -8.02 0.82 -8.67
CA THR A 14 -9.03 1.77 -8.25
C THR A 14 -9.21 1.58 -6.76
N LEU A 15 -8.67 2.50 -5.94
CA LEU A 15 -8.92 2.48 -4.50
C LEU A 15 -10.42 2.64 -4.28
N ALA A 16 -11.03 1.71 -3.57
CA ALA A 16 -12.40 1.88 -3.12
C ALA A 16 -12.43 2.97 -2.03
N GLY A 17 -13.58 3.59 -1.79
CA GLY A 17 -13.72 4.61 -0.74
C GLY A 17 -13.26 4.13 0.64
N GLY A 18 -13.43 2.83 0.94
CA GLY A 18 -12.91 2.20 2.16
C GLY A 18 -11.38 2.11 2.22
N ASP A 19 -10.70 1.91 1.09
CA ASP A 19 -9.23 1.89 1.04
C ASP A 19 -8.64 3.27 1.33
N VAL A 20 -9.35 4.33 0.92
CA VAL A 20 -8.94 5.72 1.17
C VAL A 20 -9.04 6.06 2.66
N ASP A 21 -10.14 5.67 3.34
CA ASP A 21 -10.29 5.87 4.78
C ASP A 21 -9.21 5.11 5.58
N MET A 22 -8.99 3.84 5.24
CA MET A 22 -7.95 3.02 5.87
C MET A 22 -6.55 3.63 5.68
N LEU A 23 -6.23 4.07 4.45
CA LEU A 23 -4.95 4.69 4.16
C LEU A 23 -4.78 6.02 4.90
N ALA A 24 -5.84 6.83 5.00
CA ALA A 24 -5.81 8.09 5.72
C ALA A 24 -5.57 7.88 7.23
N ARG A 25 -6.25 6.90 7.85
CA ARG A 25 -6.05 6.54 9.26
C ARG A 25 -4.64 6.03 9.51
N LEU A 26 -4.11 5.20 8.62
CA LEU A 26 -2.74 4.71 8.72
C LEU A 26 -1.70 5.85 8.62
N ILE A 27 -1.81 6.70 7.59
CA ILE A 27 -0.90 7.84 7.40
C ILE A 27 -0.96 8.78 8.61
N HIS A 28 -2.15 8.99 9.17
CA HIS A 28 -2.30 9.79 10.37
C HIS A 28 -1.56 9.15 11.54
N ALA A 29 -1.73 7.85 11.79
CA ALA A 29 -1.04 7.19 12.89
C ALA A 29 0.49 7.19 12.77
N GLU A 30 1.03 6.99 11.56
CA GLU A 30 2.47 6.84 11.32
C GLU A 30 3.20 8.18 11.11
N ALA A 31 2.49 9.22 10.66
CA ALA A 31 3.10 10.46 10.21
C ALA A 31 2.31 11.73 10.60
N GLN A 32 1.53 11.71 11.68
CA GLN A 32 0.72 12.86 12.12
C GLN A 32 1.55 14.16 12.21
N ALA A 33 2.71 14.09 12.86
CA ALA A 33 3.60 15.21 13.16
C ALA A 33 4.57 15.56 12.01
N GLU A 34 4.57 14.78 10.93
CA GLU A 34 5.44 15.00 9.77
C GLU A 34 4.86 16.06 8.82
N PRO A 35 5.73 16.76 8.05
CA PRO A 35 5.28 17.61 6.95
C PRO A 35 4.48 16.80 5.93
N TYR A 36 3.72 17.50 5.07
CA TYR A 36 2.87 16.87 4.05
C TYR A 36 3.64 15.86 3.19
N THR A 37 4.89 16.16 2.84
CA THR A 37 5.79 15.25 2.13
C THR A 37 6.04 13.94 2.87
N GLY A 38 6.16 13.96 4.20
CA GLY A 38 6.30 12.74 5.01
C GLY A 38 5.03 11.88 4.99
N LYS A 39 3.86 12.52 5.08
CA LYS A 39 2.55 11.85 4.95
C LYS A 39 2.38 11.20 3.56
N VAL A 40 2.79 11.91 2.50
CA VAL A 40 2.81 11.38 1.12
C VAL A 40 3.79 10.20 1.00
N ALA A 41 4.96 10.26 1.65
CA ALA A 41 5.93 9.18 1.62
C ALA A 41 5.37 7.89 2.24
N VAL A 42 4.70 7.98 3.40
CA VAL A 42 4.04 6.80 4.02
C VAL A 42 2.99 6.20 3.09
N GLY A 43 2.11 7.03 2.51
CA GLY A 43 1.11 6.56 1.55
C GLY A 43 1.74 5.90 0.32
N ALA A 44 2.83 6.48 -0.21
CA ALA A 44 3.56 5.92 -1.33
C ALA A 44 4.16 4.54 -1.00
N VAL A 45 4.70 4.34 0.21
CA VAL A 45 5.23 3.03 0.63
C VAL A 45 4.14 1.96 0.66
N VAL A 46 2.94 2.27 1.17
CA VAL A 46 1.81 1.33 1.17
C VAL A 46 1.43 0.93 -0.26
N LEU A 47 1.30 1.90 -1.16
CA LEU A 47 0.98 1.65 -2.56
C LEU A 47 2.11 0.93 -3.33
N ASN A 48 3.35 1.13 -2.92
CA ASN A 48 4.49 0.39 -3.49
C ASN A 48 4.44 -1.07 -3.05
N ARG A 49 4.09 -1.35 -1.80
CA ARG A 49 3.91 -2.72 -1.30
C ARG A 49 2.78 -3.44 -2.04
N THR A 50 1.66 -2.79 -2.32
CA THR A 50 0.60 -3.45 -3.11
C THR A 50 0.99 -3.81 -4.55
N ARG A 51 2.07 -3.22 -5.07
CA ARG A 51 2.61 -3.46 -6.42
C ARG A 51 3.83 -4.37 -6.43
N ALA A 52 4.44 -4.63 -5.27
CA ALA A 52 5.67 -5.39 -5.17
C ALA A 52 5.38 -6.90 -5.10
N PRO A 53 6.15 -7.73 -5.83
CA PRO A 53 6.04 -9.19 -5.70
C PRO A 53 6.41 -9.60 -4.26
N GLY A 54 5.60 -10.46 -3.65
CA GLY A 54 5.81 -10.94 -2.28
C GLY A 54 5.02 -10.18 -1.20
N PHE A 55 4.27 -9.15 -1.59
CA PHE A 55 3.34 -8.44 -0.71
C PHE A 55 1.87 -8.67 -1.13
N PRO A 56 0.91 -8.45 -0.22
CA PRO A 56 -0.51 -8.50 -0.56
C PRO A 56 -0.88 -7.46 -1.62
N ASN A 57 -1.72 -7.84 -2.57
CA ASN A 57 -2.16 -6.96 -3.67
C ASN A 57 -3.36 -6.07 -3.29
N SER A 58 -3.58 -5.80 -2.00
CA SER A 58 -4.67 -4.95 -1.50
C SER A 58 -4.18 -4.07 -0.37
N VAL A 59 -4.76 -2.87 -0.24
CA VAL A 59 -4.39 -1.90 0.80
C VAL A 59 -4.63 -2.52 2.19
N ALA A 60 -5.81 -3.09 2.43
CA ALA A 60 -6.10 -3.80 3.67
C ALA A 60 -5.12 -4.95 3.93
N GLY A 61 -4.75 -5.71 2.89
CA GLY A 61 -3.80 -6.81 3.00
C GLY A 61 -2.43 -6.33 3.46
N VAL A 62 -1.95 -5.20 2.94
CA VAL A 62 -0.68 -4.58 3.35
C VAL A 62 -0.77 -3.99 4.77
N ILE A 63 -1.86 -3.31 5.11
CA ILE A 63 -2.04 -2.66 6.42
C ILE A 63 -2.05 -3.69 7.55
N TYR A 64 -2.74 -4.82 7.39
CA TYR A 64 -2.88 -5.83 8.44
C TYR A 64 -1.77 -6.88 8.47
N GLN A 65 -0.65 -6.66 7.78
CA GLN A 65 0.50 -7.55 7.94
C GLN A 65 1.07 -7.42 9.35
N PRO A 66 1.37 -8.54 10.05
CA PRO A 66 1.93 -8.49 11.39
C PRO A 66 3.28 -7.75 11.39
N LEU A 67 3.47 -6.84 12.34
CA LEU A 67 4.67 -6.01 12.51
C LEU A 67 4.97 -5.07 11.33
N ALA A 68 4.00 -4.82 10.43
CA ALA A 68 4.21 -3.93 9.29
C ALA A 68 4.05 -2.44 9.65
N PHE A 69 3.23 -2.14 10.67
CA PHE A 69 2.96 -0.81 11.18
C PHE A 69 2.79 -0.90 12.70
N GLU A 70 3.22 0.13 13.44
CA GLU A 70 3.12 0.15 14.91
C GLU A 70 1.67 0.33 15.38
N SER A 71 0.82 0.87 14.50
CA SER A 71 -0.54 1.27 14.83
C SER A 71 -1.65 0.25 14.51
N VAL A 72 -1.31 -0.99 14.14
CA VAL A 72 -2.29 -2.05 13.77
C VAL A 72 -2.32 -3.22 14.73
#